data_AF-A0A1Y2DG99-F1
#
_entry.id   AF-A0A1Y2DG99-F1
#
_cell.length_a   1.000
_cell.length_b   1.000
_cell.length_c   1.000
_cell.angle_alpha   90.00
_cell.angle_beta   90.00
_cell.angle_gamma   90.00
#
_symmetry.space_group_name_H-M   'P 1'
#
loop_
_entity.id
_entity.type
_entity.pdbx_description
1 polymer ?
#
loop_
_entity_poly.entity_id
_entity_poly.type
_entity_poly.pdbx_seq_one_letter_code
_entity_poly.pdbx_strand_id
1 'polypeptide(L)'
;MLRRYFNYKNNSSSSLSNYIDDDDEFINSIYSPYRWSKEDCLFNRNEVLNPLPDSYESMTDYKNSIFPLFYKECKEQFIEFFKNLPKENNNERRIFLNKYATTIEVKSIKEIDESDSLYSITMKMPGKFLLGFDEGIKDIRSSGSLKRHDLLYLAKTNYTMYITYFEIIVLFKNIYQIKYHKKHFYPFSFDYDSDSDSDNIIEKFQNLNISDVKKEFSYDVVCTVRMTKETANKMKKEIEFEKGKWICNFIMSLGTIKKEYKALMEITEKKFNIFDIPIDKIITTGKFGKDIFSTNQFIDIAYIDENERYSSIKKEIVNYHHLNSSQENILNKILQEEFSLVQGPPGTGKTSTIISIIHFYLSLHPFKKILVCAPSNYVADEIYKRLFKVLNI
;
A
#
# COMPACT_ATOMS: atom_id res chain seq x y z
N MET A 1 21.22 11.25 -7.94
CA MET A 1 21.51 10.44 -9.15
C MET A 1 20.37 9.51 -9.54
N LEU A 2 19.65 8.87 -8.60
CA LEU A 2 18.48 8.03 -8.91
C LEU A 2 17.33 8.76 -9.64
N ARG A 3 17.08 10.05 -9.33
CA ARG A 3 16.07 10.87 -10.03
C ARG A 3 16.36 11.19 -11.51
N ARG A 4 17.62 11.10 -11.97
CA ARG A 4 17.98 11.43 -13.36
C ARG A 4 17.95 10.23 -14.31
N TYR A 5 17.91 9.00 -13.77
CA TYR A 5 17.89 7.78 -14.59
C TYR A 5 16.47 7.41 -15.06
N PHE A 6 15.43 7.79 -14.31
CA PHE A 6 14.03 7.57 -14.69
C PHE A 6 13.58 8.43 -15.88
N ASN A 7 14.07 9.67 -16.00
CA ASN A 7 13.64 10.57 -17.08
C ASN A 7 14.21 10.24 -18.47
N TYR A 8 15.17 9.32 -18.59
CA TYR A 8 15.85 9.05 -19.86
C TYR A 8 15.26 7.85 -20.65
N LYS A 9 14.28 7.11 -20.11
CA LYS A 9 13.66 5.94 -20.77
C LYS A 9 12.26 6.17 -21.34
N ASN A 10 11.66 7.35 -21.17
CA ASN A 10 10.30 7.65 -21.68
C ASN A 10 10.25 8.01 -23.18
N ASN A 11 11.35 7.89 -23.92
CA ASN A 11 11.40 8.23 -25.35
C ASN A 11 11.78 7.03 -26.23
N SER A 12 11.04 5.91 -26.15
CA SER A 12 11.00 4.93 -27.26
C SER A 12 9.97 3.82 -27.04
N SER A 13 8.68 4.13 -27.17
CA SER A 13 7.66 3.23 -27.72
C SER A 13 6.38 4.03 -27.95
N SER A 14 6.09 4.26 -29.22
CA SER A 14 4.97 5.07 -29.70
C SER A 14 3.61 4.41 -29.47
N SER A 15 2.66 5.28 -29.13
CA SER A 15 1.19 5.16 -29.19
C SER A 15 0.50 4.18 -28.25
N LEU A 16 0.31 4.61 -26.99
CA LEU A 16 -0.85 4.24 -26.17
C LEU A 16 -1.44 5.52 -25.55
N SER A 17 -2.76 5.59 -25.50
CA SER A 17 -3.65 6.71 -25.18
C SER A 17 -3.37 7.52 -23.90
N ASN A 18 -3.31 8.86 -24.05
CA ASN A 18 -3.06 9.88 -23.03
C ASN A 18 -4.17 10.14 -21.96
N TYR A 19 -4.92 9.14 -21.46
CA TYR A 19 -6.00 9.43 -20.48
C TYR A 19 -6.28 8.36 -19.39
N ILE A 20 -5.37 7.41 -19.18
CA ILE A 20 -5.53 6.36 -18.17
C ILE A 20 -4.65 6.72 -16.94
N ASP A 21 -4.92 6.22 -15.74
CA ASP A 21 -4.09 6.50 -14.55
C ASP A 21 -2.65 5.99 -14.80
N ASP A 22 -1.75 6.86 -15.29
CA ASP A 22 -0.63 6.44 -16.13
C ASP A 22 0.58 5.76 -15.43
N ASP A 23 0.62 5.63 -14.10
CA ASP A 23 1.81 5.04 -13.43
C ASP A 23 1.54 3.91 -12.41
N ASP A 24 0.27 3.56 -12.13
CA ASP A 24 -0.02 2.51 -11.13
C ASP A 24 -0.13 1.13 -11.78
N GLU A 25 0.99 0.39 -11.77
CA GLU A 25 1.11 -0.95 -12.36
C GLU A 25 0.04 -1.93 -11.84
N PHE A 26 -0.34 -1.86 -10.56
CA PHE A 26 -1.34 -2.77 -9.98
C PHE A 26 -2.74 -2.48 -10.50
N ILE A 27 -3.12 -1.19 -10.57
CA ILE A 27 -4.44 -0.78 -11.08
C ILE A 27 -4.62 -1.14 -12.56
N ASN A 28 -3.54 -1.18 -13.32
CA ASN A 28 -3.55 -1.55 -14.74
C ASN A 28 -3.30 -3.06 -14.98
N SER A 29 -2.91 -3.81 -13.94
CA SER A 29 -2.63 -5.25 -14.03
C SER A 29 -3.89 -6.09 -14.24
N ILE A 30 -3.71 -7.38 -14.58
CA ILE A 30 -4.80 -8.37 -14.62
C ILE A 30 -5.51 -8.55 -13.27
N TYR A 31 -4.82 -8.27 -12.16
CA TYR A 31 -5.31 -8.40 -10.79
C TYR A 31 -6.08 -7.17 -10.29
N SER A 32 -6.23 -6.16 -11.15
CA SER A 32 -6.87 -4.89 -10.84
C SER A 32 -8.24 -5.05 -10.16
N PRO A 33 -8.53 -4.24 -9.12
CA PRO A 33 -9.84 -4.18 -8.48
C PRO A 33 -10.99 -3.81 -9.42
N TYR A 34 -10.70 -3.19 -10.58
CA TYR A 34 -11.72 -2.94 -11.60
C TYR A 34 -12.37 -4.22 -12.14
N ARG A 35 -11.72 -5.37 -12.00
CA ARG A 35 -12.25 -6.67 -12.42
C ARG A 35 -12.90 -7.45 -11.29
N TRP A 36 -12.91 -6.92 -10.06
CA TRP A 36 -13.46 -7.63 -8.92
C TRP A 36 -14.98 -7.49 -8.90
N SER A 37 -15.67 -8.57 -8.57
CA SER A 37 -17.12 -8.59 -8.50
C SER A 37 -17.61 -9.34 -7.27
N LYS A 38 -18.90 -9.15 -6.94
CA LYS A 38 -19.52 -9.86 -5.82
C LYS A 38 -19.55 -11.36 -6.05
N GLU A 39 -19.63 -11.79 -7.30
CA GLU A 39 -19.61 -13.20 -7.69
C GLU A 39 -18.29 -13.89 -7.29
N ASP A 40 -17.17 -13.15 -7.27
CA ASP A 40 -15.88 -13.67 -6.78
C ASP A 40 -15.99 -14.24 -5.34
N CYS A 41 -16.92 -13.72 -4.54
CA CYS A 41 -17.14 -14.18 -3.16
C CYS A 41 -17.82 -15.56 -3.07
N LEU A 42 -18.45 -16.02 -4.17
CA LEU A 42 -19.19 -17.28 -4.24
C LEU A 42 -18.31 -18.44 -4.72
N PHE A 43 -17.29 -18.18 -5.54
CA PHE A 43 -16.47 -19.21 -6.19
C PHE A 43 -15.27 -19.71 -5.35
N ASN A 44 -14.88 -18.99 -4.30
CA ASN A 44 -13.59 -19.21 -3.60
C ASN A 44 -13.53 -20.35 -2.57
N ARG A 45 -14.42 -21.36 -2.61
CA ARG A 45 -14.37 -22.48 -1.64
C ARG A 45 -13.53 -23.68 -2.07
N ASN A 46 -13.27 -23.87 -3.37
CA ASN A 46 -12.73 -25.13 -3.88
C ASN A 46 -11.40 -25.04 -4.66
N GLU A 47 -10.83 -23.85 -4.87
CA GLU A 47 -9.46 -23.76 -5.40
C GLU A 47 -8.45 -24.14 -4.30
N VAL A 48 -7.95 -25.37 -4.39
CA VAL A 48 -6.83 -25.85 -3.60
C VAL A 48 -5.58 -25.16 -4.14
N LEU A 49 -5.14 -24.10 -3.46
CA LEU A 49 -3.84 -23.51 -3.73
C LEU A 49 -2.77 -24.41 -3.12
N ASN A 50 -1.77 -24.73 -3.92
CA ASN A 50 -0.64 -25.53 -3.47
C ASN A 50 0.21 -24.73 -2.46
N PRO A 51 0.77 -25.40 -1.44
CA PRO A 51 1.77 -24.77 -0.59
C PRO A 51 2.98 -24.33 -1.42
N LEU A 52 3.65 -23.26 -1.00
CA LEU A 52 4.89 -22.82 -1.61
C LEU A 52 5.97 -23.90 -1.45
N PRO A 53 6.68 -24.29 -2.52
CA PRO A 53 7.78 -25.24 -2.42
C PRO A 53 9.01 -24.60 -1.76
N ASP A 54 9.91 -25.44 -1.23
CA ASP A 54 11.18 -24.99 -0.62
C ASP A 54 12.16 -24.41 -1.66
N SER A 55 11.96 -24.69 -2.95
CA SER A 55 12.80 -24.23 -4.07
C SER A 55 11.98 -24.17 -5.36
N TYR A 56 12.46 -23.40 -6.34
CA TYR A 56 11.85 -23.16 -7.64
C TYR A 56 12.86 -23.40 -8.76
N GLU A 57 12.41 -23.95 -9.88
CA GLU A 57 13.31 -24.18 -11.03
C GLU A 57 13.73 -22.87 -11.72
N SER A 58 12.87 -21.85 -11.63
CA SER A 58 13.10 -20.54 -12.24
C SER A 58 12.28 -19.45 -11.54
N MET A 59 12.61 -18.18 -11.82
CA MET A 59 11.78 -17.06 -11.37
C MET A 59 10.38 -17.07 -11.99
N THR A 60 10.20 -17.69 -13.16
CA THR A 60 8.88 -17.87 -13.78
C THR A 60 8.04 -18.86 -12.97
N ASP A 61 8.65 -19.94 -12.50
CA ASP A 61 8.00 -20.93 -11.63
C ASP A 61 7.61 -20.31 -10.28
N TYR A 62 8.51 -19.52 -9.68
CA TYR A 62 8.19 -18.70 -8.52
C TYR A 62 7.00 -17.76 -8.78
N LYS A 63 7.01 -17.04 -9.91
CA LYS A 63 5.92 -16.12 -10.31
C LYS A 63 4.58 -16.86 -10.39
N ASN A 64 4.55 -18.02 -11.05
CA ASN A 64 3.35 -18.83 -11.19
C ASN A 64 2.82 -19.37 -9.85
N SER A 65 3.71 -19.58 -8.87
CA SER A 65 3.36 -20.06 -7.53
C SER A 65 2.86 -18.94 -6.61
N ILE A 66 3.53 -17.77 -6.62
CA ILE A 66 3.27 -16.69 -5.65
C ILE A 66 2.07 -15.81 -6.03
N PHE A 67 1.86 -15.52 -7.33
CA PHE A 67 0.83 -14.58 -7.76
C PHE A 67 -0.61 -15.05 -7.47
N PRO A 68 -0.97 -16.35 -7.59
CA PRO A 68 -2.28 -16.83 -7.17
C PRO A 68 -2.54 -16.63 -5.67
N LEU A 69 -1.52 -16.86 -4.82
CA LEU A 69 -1.61 -16.64 -3.37
C LEU A 69 -1.76 -15.16 -3.06
N PHE A 70 -0.93 -14.31 -3.66
CA PHE A 70 -1.02 -12.86 -3.56
C PHE A 70 -2.42 -12.36 -3.95
N TYR A 71 -2.96 -12.81 -5.09
CA TYR A 71 -4.27 -12.38 -5.55
C TYR A 71 -5.40 -12.80 -4.61
N LYS A 72 -5.30 -14.00 -4.02
CA LYS A 72 -6.25 -14.46 -3.00
C LYS A 72 -6.18 -13.59 -1.75
N GLU A 73 -4.98 -13.34 -1.23
CA GLU A 73 -4.78 -12.51 -0.04
C GLU A 73 -5.30 -11.07 -0.25
N CYS A 74 -5.02 -10.48 -1.42
CA CYS A 74 -5.49 -9.14 -1.77
C CYS A 74 -7.02 -9.00 -1.74
N LYS A 75 -7.75 -10.08 -2.03
CA LYS A 75 -9.21 -10.09 -2.03
C LYS A 75 -9.81 -10.42 -0.67
N GLU A 76 -9.05 -10.79 0.35
CA GLU A 76 -9.62 -11.34 1.59
C GLU A 76 -10.50 -10.31 2.31
N GLN A 77 -10.05 -9.05 2.47
CA GLN A 77 -10.86 -7.98 3.08
C GLN A 77 -12.11 -7.66 2.25
N PHE A 78 -11.98 -7.68 0.92
CA PHE A 78 -13.10 -7.49 0.00
C PHE A 78 -14.14 -8.60 0.16
N ILE A 79 -13.71 -9.85 0.21
CA ILE A 79 -14.58 -11.02 0.40
C ILE A 79 -15.22 -10.98 1.80
N GLU A 80 -14.46 -10.64 2.82
CA GLU A 80 -14.95 -10.50 4.20
C GLU A 80 -16.04 -9.43 4.30
N PHE A 81 -15.84 -8.28 3.63
CA PHE A 81 -16.86 -7.23 3.54
C PHE A 81 -18.19 -7.77 3.00
N PHE A 82 -18.18 -8.48 1.86
CA PHE A 82 -19.40 -9.04 1.28
C PHE A 82 -19.98 -10.23 2.06
N LYS A 83 -19.16 -11.04 2.73
CA LYS A 83 -19.62 -12.11 3.63
C LYS A 83 -20.38 -11.53 4.83
N ASN A 84 -19.93 -10.37 5.32
CA ASN A 84 -20.53 -9.67 6.45
C ASN A 84 -21.74 -8.81 6.05
N LEU A 85 -22.00 -8.63 4.75
CA LEU A 85 -23.26 -8.06 4.31
C LEU A 85 -24.42 -9.04 4.64
N PRO A 86 -25.54 -8.53 5.17
CA PRO A 86 -26.68 -9.37 5.53
C PRO A 86 -27.23 -10.09 4.29
N LYS A 87 -27.42 -11.41 4.38
CA LYS A 87 -27.95 -12.24 3.28
C LYS A 87 -29.48 -12.24 3.27
N GLU A 88 -30.05 -12.27 2.07
CA GLU A 88 -31.46 -12.57 1.87
C GLU A 88 -31.69 -14.06 2.14
N ASN A 89 -32.08 -14.44 3.37
CA ASN A 89 -33.14 -15.45 3.59
C ASN A 89 -33.49 -15.67 5.07
N ASN A 90 -34.81 -15.68 5.28
CA ASN A 90 -35.65 -16.12 6.40
C ASN A 90 -35.71 -15.28 7.70
N ASN A 91 -36.69 -14.37 7.63
CA ASN A 91 -37.68 -14.01 8.66
C ASN A 91 -37.47 -12.85 9.64
N GLU A 92 -36.30 -12.23 9.77
CA GLU A 92 -36.23 -10.91 10.42
C GLU A 92 -35.12 -10.07 9.77
N ARG A 93 -35.52 -9.31 8.74
CA ARG A 93 -34.67 -8.36 8.02
C ARG A 93 -34.20 -7.26 8.98
N ARG A 94 -32.94 -7.29 9.38
CA ARG A 94 -32.26 -6.15 10.02
C ARG A 94 -31.03 -5.80 9.21
N ILE A 95 -31.20 -4.88 8.26
CA ILE A 95 -30.06 -4.27 7.57
C ILE A 95 -29.48 -3.20 8.50
N PHE A 96 -28.45 -3.57 9.27
CA PHE A 96 -27.65 -2.63 10.04
C PHE A 96 -26.49 -2.09 9.20
N LEU A 97 -26.77 -1.53 8.02
CA LEU A 97 -25.78 -0.77 7.23
C LEU A 97 -25.34 0.52 7.97
N ASN A 98 -26.14 0.99 8.94
CA ASN A 98 -25.88 2.19 9.73
C ASN A 98 -24.56 2.19 10.53
N LYS A 99 -23.90 1.04 10.72
CA LYS A 99 -22.66 1.02 11.49
C LYS A 99 -21.45 1.54 10.70
N TYR A 100 -21.53 1.59 9.35
CA TYR A 100 -20.41 2.00 8.47
C TYR A 100 -20.82 2.69 7.15
N ALA A 101 -22.11 2.77 6.83
CA ALA A 101 -22.60 3.40 5.61
C ALA A 101 -22.84 4.90 5.83
N THR A 102 -22.29 5.74 4.96
CA THR A 102 -22.60 7.17 4.92
C THR A 102 -23.61 7.45 3.83
N THR A 103 -24.56 8.35 4.07
CA THR A 103 -25.47 8.81 3.01
C THR A 103 -24.71 9.76 2.10
N ILE A 104 -24.83 9.55 0.80
CA ILE A 104 -24.20 10.36 -0.24
C ILE A 104 -25.25 10.82 -1.26
N GLU A 105 -24.84 11.72 -2.14
CA GLU A 105 -25.61 12.11 -3.31
C GLU A 105 -24.79 11.81 -4.56
N VAL A 106 -25.26 10.92 -5.42
CA VAL A 106 -24.60 10.68 -6.72
C VAL A 106 -25.13 11.71 -7.71
N LYS A 107 -24.25 12.57 -8.24
CA LYS A 107 -24.63 13.69 -9.10
C LYS A 107 -24.68 13.33 -10.58
N SER A 108 -23.63 12.66 -11.05
CA SER A 108 -23.50 12.35 -12.47
C SER A 108 -22.51 11.22 -12.71
N ILE A 109 -22.70 10.53 -13.83
CA ILE A 109 -21.76 9.59 -14.40
C ILE A 109 -21.32 10.09 -15.79
N LYS A 110 -20.02 10.06 -16.06
CA LYS A 110 -19.44 10.43 -17.35
C LYS A 110 -18.52 9.33 -17.84
N GLU A 111 -18.67 8.93 -19.09
CA GLU A 111 -17.76 8.01 -19.76
C GLU A 111 -16.42 8.72 -20.00
N ILE A 112 -15.32 8.08 -19.61
CA ILE A 112 -13.95 8.60 -19.79
C ILE A 112 -13.34 7.97 -21.04
N ASP A 113 -13.48 6.65 -21.18
CA ASP A 113 -12.92 5.88 -22.28
C ASP A 113 -13.91 4.79 -22.70
N GLU A 114 -14.40 4.88 -23.94
CA GLU A 114 -15.32 3.90 -24.52
C GLU A 114 -14.67 2.53 -24.75
N SER A 115 -13.36 2.50 -25.08
CA SER A 115 -12.65 1.26 -25.39
C SER A 115 -12.42 0.40 -24.14
N ASP A 116 -12.20 1.07 -23.01
CA ASP A 116 -11.92 0.41 -21.73
C ASP A 116 -13.16 0.36 -20.80
N SER A 117 -14.32 0.82 -21.29
CA SER A 117 -15.57 0.90 -20.52
C SER A 117 -15.38 1.59 -19.17
N LEU A 118 -14.56 2.64 -19.14
CA LEU A 118 -14.16 3.36 -17.94
C LEU A 118 -15.06 4.58 -17.74
N TYR A 119 -15.63 4.69 -16.54
CA TYR A 119 -16.53 5.77 -16.17
C TYR A 119 -16.02 6.52 -14.93
N SER A 120 -16.31 7.82 -14.90
CA SER A 120 -16.17 8.66 -13.71
C SER A 120 -17.53 8.92 -13.10
N ILE A 121 -17.62 8.78 -11.78
CA ILE A 121 -18.82 9.09 -11.00
C ILE A 121 -18.49 10.27 -10.11
N THR A 122 -19.27 11.34 -10.27
CA THR A 122 -19.22 12.50 -9.38
C THR A 122 -20.30 12.36 -8.33
N MET A 123 -19.91 12.48 -7.06
CA MET A 123 -20.83 12.36 -5.92
C MET A 123 -20.48 13.37 -4.83
N LYS A 124 -21.44 13.68 -3.96
CA LYS A 124 -21.28 14.55 -2.81
C LYS A 124 -21.14 13.68 -1.57
N MET A 125 -20.02 13.81 -0.85
CA MET A 125 -19.70 13.01 0.33
C MET A 125 -19.49 13.86 1.57
N PRO A 126 -19.97 13.45 2.76
CA PRO A 126 -19.70 14.14 4.01
C PRO A 126 -18.20 14.19 4.34
N GLY A 127 -17.70 15.35 4.77
CA GLY A 127 -16.31 15.55 5.16
C GLY A 127 -15.87 14.62 6.30
N LYS A 128 -16.76 14.35 7.26
CA LYS A 128 -16.51 13.37 8.34
C LYS A 128 -16.16 11.98 7.83
N PHE A 129 -16.77 11.53 6.73
CA PHE A 129 -16.45 10.25 6.11
C PHE A 129 -15.08 10.31 5.43
N LEU A 130 -14.81 11.37 4.66
CA LEU A 130 -13.53 11.55 3.96
C LEU A 130 -12.33 11.61 4.91
N LEU A 131 -12.52 12.18 6.11
CA LEU A 131 -11.46 12.40 7.09
C LEU A 131 -11.35 11.32 8.18
N GLY A 132 -12.35 10.46 8.33
CA GLY A 132 -12.35 9.42 9.37
C GLY A 132 -12.71 9.86 10.77
N PHE A 133 -13.54 10.89 10.88
CA PHE A 133 -14.02 11.42 12.16
C PHE A 133 -15.49 11.07 12.43
N ASP A 134 -16.03 10.01 11.85
CA ASP A 134 -17.43 9.66 12.05
C ASP A 134 -17.61 8.95 13.41
N GLU A 135 -17.95 9.74 14.45
CA GLU A 135 -18.03 9.34 15.87
C GLU A 135 -18.99 8.16 16.17
N GLY A 136 -19.83 7.76 15.21
CA GLY A 136 -20.71 6.59 15.28
C GLY A 136 -20.22 5.34 14.53
N ILE A 137 -19.13 5.46 13.78
CA ILE A 137 -18.57 4.41 12.90
C ILE A 137 -17.23 3.99 13.48
N LYS A 138 -17.04 2.70 13.76
CA LYS A 138 -15.72 2.20 14.16
C LYS A 138 -14.82 2.29 12.92
N ASP A 139 -14.01 3.34 12.82
CA ASP A 139 -13.19 3.55 11.62
C ASP A 139 -12.21 2.37 11.47
N ILE A 140 -12.31 1.68 10.32
CA ILE A 140 -11.49 0.52 9.99
C ILE A 140 -10.20 0.99 9.28
N ARG A 141 -10.14 2.25 8.86
CA ARG A 141 -8.99 2.81 8.15
C ARG A 141 -7.86 3.12 9.12
N SER A 142 -6.71 2.53 8.87
CA SER A 142 -5.48 2.79 9.63
C SER A 142 -4.99 4.24 9.52
N SER A 143 -5.29 4.92 8.41
CA SER A 143 -4.90 6.33 8.16
C SER A 143 -5.94 7.37 8.60
N GLY A 144 -7.14 6.96 8.99
CA GLY A 144 -8.28 7.86 9.23
C GLY A 144 -8.89 8.42 7.93
N SER A 145 -8.10 9.02 7.03
CA SER A 145 -8.63 9.60 5.79
C SER A 145 -8.73 8.61 4.63
N LEU A 146 -9.64 8.89 3.69
CA LEU A 146 -9.80 8.18 2.42
C LEU A 146 -8.64 8.49 1.45
N LYS A 147 -8.00 7.47 0.89
CA LYS A 147 -6.86 7.60 -0.01
C LYS A 147 -7.22 7.31 -1.46
N ARG A 148 -6.40 7.80 -2.39
CA ARG A 148 -6.52 7.50 -3.82
C ARG A 148 -6.51 5.98 -4.03
N HIS A 149 -7.47 5.51 -4.82
CA HIS A 149 -7.79 4.11 -5.11
C HIS A 149 -8.29 3.31 -3.92
N ASP A 150 -8.75 3.94 -2.84
CA ASP A 150 -9.54 3.23 -1.84
C ASP A 150 -10.81 2.68 -2.48
N LEU A 151 -11.12 1.43 -2.11
CA LEU A 151 -12.23 0.69 -2.66
C LEU A 151 -13.49 1.01 -1.86
N LEU A 152 -14.52 1.46 -2.57
CA LEU A 152 -15.79 1.89 -2.01
C LEU A 152 -16.93 1.04 -2.58
N TYR A 153 -17.89 0.70 -1.73
CA TYR A 153 -19.15 0.09 -2.12
C TYR A 153 -20.24 1.15 -2.13
N LEU A 154 -20.88 1.35 -3.28
CA LEU A 154 -22.03 2.22 -3.44
C LEU A 154 -23.30 1.39 -3.61
N ALA A 155 -24.38 1.81 -2.97
CA ALA A 155 -25.69 1.23 -3.20
C ALA A 155 -26.79 2.29 -3.21
N LYS A 156 -27.77 2.11 -4.09
CA LYS A 156 -29.06 2.78 -4.02
C LYS A 156 -29.99 1.88 -3.22
N THR A 157 -30.51 2.38 -2.11
CA THR A 157 -31.45 1.65 -1.27
C THR A 157 -32.77 2.39 -1.16
N ASN A 158 -33.82 1.71 -0.70
CA ASN A 158 -35.00 2.40 -0.17
C ASN A 158 -34.66 3.21 1.09
N TYR A 159 -35.61 4.04 1.56
CA TYR A 159 -35.42 4.92 2.72
C TYR A 159 -35.15 4.20 4.04
N THR A 160 -35.62 2.95 4.14
CA THR A 160 -35.43 2.10 5.30
C THR A 160 -34.18 1.21 5.19
N MET A 161 -33.39 1.38 4.11
CA MET A 161 -32.17 0.63 3.80
C MET A 161 -32.37 -0.90 3.70
N TYR A 162 -33.60 -1.38 3.50
CA TYR A 162 -33.93 -2.82 3.42
C TYR A 162 -33.89 -3.39 2.00
N ILE A 163 -34.09 -2.56 0.99
CA ILE A 163 -34.17 -2.98 -0.42
C ILE A 163 -33.08 -2.26 -1.18
N THR A 164 -32.20 -3.01 -1.83
CA THR A 164 -31.16 -2.49 -2.72
C THR A 164 -31.67 -2.51 -4.16
N TYR A 165 -31.71 -1.35 -4.81
CA TYR A 165 -32.12 -1.21 -6.21
C TYR A 165 -30.93 -1.33 -7.17
N PHE A 166 -29.78 -0.85 -6.74
CA PHE A 166 -28.53 -0.84 -7.49
C PHE A 166 -27.35 -0.90 -6.54
N GLU A 167 -26.29 -1.60 -6.94
CA GLU A 167 -25.04 -1.68 -6.20
C GLU A 167 -23.86 -1.67 -7.17
N ILE A 168 -22.74 -1.08 -6.75
CA ILE A 168 -21.52 -1.02 -7.54
C ILE A 168 -20.29 -0.79 -6.66
N ILE A 169 -19.15 -1.29 -7.11
CA ILE A 169 -17.84 -1.05 -6.48
C ILE A 169 -17.12 0.04 -7.28
N VAL A 170 -16.54 1.01 -6.60
CA VAL A 170 -15.84 2.12 -7.23
C VAL A 170 -14.49 2.35 -6.54
N LEU A 171 -13.54 2.93 -7.27
CA LEU A 171 -12.27 3.37 -6.73
C LEU A 171 -12.32 4.88 -6.50
N PHE A 172 -12.00 5.33 -5.29
CA PHE A 172 -11.86 6.75 -5.01
C PHE A 172 -10.72 7.35 -5.83
N LYS A 173 -10.93 8.49 -6.50
CA LYS A 173 -9.88 9.15 -7.29
C LYS A 173 -9.41 10.43 -6.62
N ASN A 174 -10.30 11.41 -6.44
CA ASN A 174 -9.97 12.67 -5.81
C ASN A 174 -11.20 13.45 -5.36
N ILE A 175 -11.00 14.50 -4.57
CA ILE A 175 -11.99 15.54 -4.27
C ILE A 175 -12.01 16.53 -5.44
N TYR A 176 -13.19 16.86 -5.95
CA TYR A 176 -13.40 17.86 -7.00
C TYR A 176 -13.27 19.27 -6.40
N GLN A 177 -12.27 20.03 -6.81
CA GLN A 177 -12.23 21.47 -6.54
C GLN A 177 -13.15 22.19 -7.52
N ILE A 178 -14.19 22.87 -7.02
CA ILE A 178 -14.95 23.84 -7.81
C ILE A 178 -13.97 24.94 -8.23
N LYS A 179 -13.73 25.12 -9.53
CA LYS A 179 -13.20 26.38 -10.08
C LYS A 179 -14.22 27.48 -9.74
N TYR A 180 -14.03 28.20 -8.64
CA TYR A 180 -14.91 29.32 -8.31
C TYR A 180 -14.67 30.48 -9.26
N HIS A 181 -15.72 30.83 -10.01
CA HIS A 181 -15.88 32.16 -10.60
C HIS A 181 -16.01 33.20 -9.46
N LYS A 182 -15.10 34.18 -9.47
CA LYS A 182 -15.12 35.51 -8.85
C LYS A 182 -16.30 35.84 -7.91
N LYS A 183 -16.04 35.81 -6.61
CA LYS A 183 -16.10 36.94 -5.64
C LYS A 183 -16.25 36.34 -4.23
N HIS A 184 -15.16 36.39 -3.46
CA HIS A 184 -15.02 35.85 -2.09
C HIS A 184 -14.95 34.32 -1.98
N PHE A 185 -13.75 33.76 -2.18
CA PHE A 185 -13.01 32.91 -1.21
C PHE A 185 -11.80 32.25 -1.92
N TYR A 186 -10.76 31.96 -1.14
CA TYR A 186 -9.34 31.81 -1.53
C TYR A 186 -9.00 30.86 -2.71
N PRO A 187 -7.96 31.17 -3.51
CA PRO A 187 -7.57 30.40 -4.68
C PRO A 187 -6.57 29.30 -4.31
N PHE A 188 -6.78 28.06 -4.74
CA PHE A 188 -5.68 27.10 -4.78
C PHE A 188 -5.78 26.21 -6.02
N SER A 189 -4.99 26.52 -7.04
CA SER A 189 -4.55 25.55 -8.06
C SER A 189 -3.36 24.79 -7.50
N PHE A 190 -3.43 23.45 -7.49
CA PHE A 190 -2.31 22.61 -7.06
C PHE A 190 -1.71 21.90 -8.28
N ASP A 191 -0.44 22.18 -8.57
CA ASP A 191 0.34 21.51 -9.61
C ASP A 191 0.60 20.05 -9.24
N TYR A 192 0.57 19.20 -10.27
CA TYR A 192 0.41 17.75 -10.21
C TYR A 192 1.71 16.94 -10.26
N ASP A 193 2.87 17.53 -9.95
CA ASP A 193 4.16 16.86 -10.14
C ASP A 193 4.86 16.51 -8.82
N SER A 194 4.47 15.39 -8.20
CA SER A 194 5.38 14.65 -7.30
C SER A 194 4.92 13.22 -7.04
N ASP A 195 5.74 12.25 -7.46
CA ASP A 195 5.65 10.79 -7.16
C ASP A 195 5.86 10.44 -5.66
N SER A 196 5.42 11.30 -4.75
CA SER A 196 5.28 10.90 -3.34
C SER A 196 3.95 10.18 -3.18
N ASP A 197 4.05 8.88 -2.88
CA ASP A 197 2.95 8.01 -2.44
C ASP A 197 1.90 8.76 -1.61
N SER A 198 0.73 9.00 -2.22
CA SER A 198 -0.55 9.39 -1.59
C SER A 198 -0.56 10.67 -0.72
N ASP A 199 -1.75 11.04 -0.22
CA ASP A 199 -1.96 11.91 0.94
C ASP A 199 -1.97 13.45 0.71
N ASN A 200 -1.36 13.97 -0.35
CA ASN A 200 -1.12 15.42 -0.45
C ASN A 200 -2.35 16.37 -0.50
N ILE A 201 -3.58 15.90 -0.73
CA ILE A 201 -4.76 16.78 -0.66
C ILE A 201 -5.40 16.71 0.72
N ILE A 202 -5.70 15.51 1.24
CA ILE A 202 -6.34 15.38 2.55
C ILE A 202 -5.36 15.70 3.69
N GLU A 203 -4.09 15.34 3.56
CA GLU A 203 -3.05 15.71 4.51
C GLU A 203 -2.76 17.21 4.46
N LYS A 204 -2.81 17.85 3.27
CA LYS A 204 -2.82 19.33 3.18
C LYS A 204 -4.09 19.94 3.78
N PHE A 205 -5.26 19.31 3.64
CA PHE A 205 -6.50 19.72 4.31
C PHE A 205 -6.40 19.61 5.84
N GLN A 206 -5.70 18.61 6.37
CA GLN A 206 -5.48 18.39 7.80
C GLN A 206 -4.38 19.31 8.38
N ASN A 207 -3.32 19.60 7.62
CA ASN A 207 -2.21 20.46 8.02
C ASN A 207 -2.54 21.96 7.94
N LEU A 208 -3.57 22.33 7.17
CA LEU A 208 -4.20 23.62 7.29
C LEU A 208 -4.90 23.64 8.66
N ASN A 209 -4.43 24.47 9.60
CA ASN A 209 -5.09 24.80 10.88
C ASN A 209 -6.45 25.47 10.63
N ILE A 210 -7.36 24.74 10.00
CA ILE A 210 -8.68 25.19 9.63
C ILE A 210 -9.62 24.40 10.53
N SER A 211 -9.89 25.00 11.67
CA SER A 211 -11.09 24.78 12.48
C SER A 211 -12.40 24.78 11.64
N ASP A 212 -12.34 25.23 10.39
CA ASP A 212 -13.44 25.33 9.42
C ASP A 212 -13.57 24.20 8.39
N VAL A 213 -12.76 23.12 8.43
CA VAL A 213 -13.17 21.85 7.80
C VAL A 213 -14.27 21.29 8.70
N LYS A 214 -15.42 21.96 8.72
CA LYS A 214 -16.51 21.58 9.59
C LYS A 214 -16.90 20.17 9.17
N LYS A 215 -16.87 19.27 10.15
CA LYS A 215 -17.35 17.89 10.08
C LYS A 215 -18.74 17.77 9.43
N GLU A 216 -19.48 18.88 9.36
CA GLU A 216 -20.82 19.04 8.78
C GLU A 216 -20.85 19.33 7.26
N PHE A 217 -19.74 19.76 6.63
CA PHE A 217 -19.71 20.03 5.20
C PHE A 217 -19.66 18.75 4.36
N SER A 218 -20.09 18.88 3.12
CA SER A 218 -20.01 17.82 2.12
C SER A 218 -19.29 18.32 0.88
N TYR A 219 -18.49 17.45 0.30
CA TYR A 219 -17.54 17.75 -0.77
C TYR A 219 -17.89 16.95 -2.01
N ASP A 220 -17.69 17.56 -3.17
CA ASP A 220 -17.77 16.84 -4.43
C ASP A 220 -16.53 15.98 -4.58
N VAL A 221 -16.71 14.71 -4.90
CA VAL A 221 -15.64 13.75 -5.11
C VAL A 221 -15.86 13.00 -6.40
N VAL A 222 -14.77 12.52 -6.96
CA VAL A 222 -14.72 11.71 -8.16
C VAL A 222 -14.24 10.32 -7.80
N CYS A 223 -15.03 9.33 -8.22
CA CYS A 223 -14.64 7.93 -8.22
C CYS A 223 -14.58 7.42 -9.65
N THR A 224 -13.80 6.37 -9.88
CA THR A 224 -13.68 5.68 -11.17
C THR A 224 -14.14 4.24 -11.06
N VAL A 225 -14.66 3.71 -12.16
CA VAL A 225 -15.17 2.33 -12.23
C VAL A 225 -15.21 1.86 -13.66
N ARG A 226 -14.96 0.57 -13.88
CA ARG A 226 -15.23 -0.09 -15.17
C ARG A 226 -16.56 -0.83 -15.08
N MET A 227 -17.45 -0.59 -16.04
CA MET A 227 -18.76 -1.25 -16.07
C MET A 227 -19.30 -1.33 -17.50
N THR A 228 -20.25 -2.21 -17.75
CA THR A 228 -20.90 -2.29 -19.08
C THR A 228 -21.75 -1.04 -19.35
N LYS A 229 -21.96 -0.71 -20.64
CA LYS A 229 -22.88 0.36 -21.06
C LYS A 229 -24.29 0.16 -20.50
N GLU A 230 -24.74 -1.09 -20.37
CA GLU A 230 -26.04 -1.42 -19.76
C GLU A 230 -26.10 -1.03 -18.27
N THR A 231 -25.08 -1.42 -17.48
CA THR A 231 -24.99 -1.06 -16.07
C THR A 231 -24.89 0.46 -15.89
N ALA A 232 -24.14 1.15 -16.75
CA ALA A 232 -24.06 2.61 -16.73
C ALA A 232 -25.42 3.27 -17.00
N ASN A 233 -26.20 2.74 -17.96
CA ASN A 233 -27.54 3.24 -18.26
C ASN A 233 -28.52 2.97 -17.11
N LYS A 234 -28.41 1.81 -16.44
CA LYS A 234 -29.19 1.52 -15.22
C LYS A 234 -28.84 2.52 -14.11
N MET A 235 -27.56 2.81 -13.90
CA MET A 235 -27.12 3.79 -12.92
C MET A 235 -27.66 5.19 -13.21
N LYS A 236 -27.62 5.65 -14.47
CA LYS A 236 -28.20 6.95 -14.89
C LYS A 236 -29.68 7.06 -14.50
N LYS A 237 -30.47 6.01 -14.75
CA LYS A 237 -31.88 5.95 -14.36
C LYS A 237 -32.05 6.06 -12.83
N GLU A 238 -31.22 5.35 -12.05
CA GLU A 238 -31.29 5.38 -10.58
C GLU A 238 -30.81 6.71 -9.95
N ILE A 239 -29.98 7.47 -10.67
CA ILE A 239 -29.59 8.84 -10.33
C ILE A 239 -30.79 9.78 -10.52
N GLU A 240 -31.50 9.68 -11.64
CA GLU A 240 -32.69 10.48 -11.94
C GLU A 240 -33.89 10.12 -11.03
N PHE A 241 -33.94 8.88 -10.53
CA PHE A 241 -35.03 8.40 -9.70
C PHE A 241 -34.95 8.94 -8.25
N GLU A 242 -35.93 9.75 -7.85
CA GLU A 242 -35.95 10.39 -6.53
C GLU A 242 -36.23 9.42 -5.36
N LYS A 243 -36.82 8.24 -5.62
CA LYS A 243 -37.12 7.31 -4.53
C LYS A 243 -35.85 6.63 -4.01
N GLY A 244 -35.69 6.62 -2.70
CA GLY A 244 -34.59 5.96 -2.02
C GLY A 244 -33.44 6.91 -1.66
N LYS A 245 -32.33 6.33 -1.20
CA LYS A 245 -31.11 7.05 -0.81
C LYS A 245 -29.90 6.33 -1.35
N TRP A 246 -28.87 7.09 -1.70
CA TRP A 246 -27.56 6.55 -2.00
C TRP A 246 -26.74 6.44 -0.72
N ILE A 247 -26.08 5.30 -0.57
CA ILE A 247 -25.15 5.03 0.52
C ILE A 247 -23.77 4.67 -0.03
N CYS A 248 -22.75 4.94 0.78
CA CYS A 248 -21.37 4.57 0.49
C CYS A 248 -20.75 3.93 1.72
N ASN A 249 -20.04 2.82 1.51
CA ASN A 249 -19.25 2.13 2.52
C ASN A 249 -17.80 2.05 2.05
N PHE A 250 -16.88 2.24 2.98
CA PHE A 250 -15.48 1.91 2.76
C PHE A 250 -15.31 0.39 2.83
N ILE A 251 -14.57 -0.18 1.87
CA ILE A 251 -14.23 -1.60 1.85
C ILE A 251 -12.80 -1.78 2.38
N MET A 252 -11.82 -1.23 1.66
CA MET A 252 -10.41 -1.42 1.96
C MET A 252 -9.52 -0.39 1.26
N SER A 253 -8.29 -0.25 1.76
CA SER A 253 -7.23 0.52 1.12
C SER A 253 -6.27 -0.39 0.37
N LEU A 254 -5.83 0.05 -0.81
CA LEU A 254 -4.93 -0.72 -1.67
C LEU A 254 -3.45 -0.39 -1.50
N GLY A 255 -3.09 0.54 -0.61
CA GLY A 255 -1.73 1.06 -0.49
C GLY A 255 -0.66 -0.01 -0.26
N THR A 256 -0.88 -0.92 0.69
CA THR A 256 0.06 -2.02 0.96
C THR A 256 0.12 -3.01 -0.20
N ILE A 257 -1.05 -3.40 -0.72
CA ILE A 257 -1.19 -4.32 -1.85
C ILE A 257 -0.41 -3.83 -3.08
N LYS A 258 -0.50 -2.54 -3.38
CA LYS A 258 0.23 -1.92 -4.50
C LYS A 258 1.74 -1.97 -4.31
N LYS A 259 2.23 -1.73 -3.09
CA LYS A 259 3.65 -1.80 -2.75
C LYS A 259 4.18 -3.23 -2.87
N GLU A 260 3.42 -4.21 -2.39
CA GLU A 260 3.75 -5.63 -2.53
C GLU A 260 3.74 -6.08 -3.98
N TYR A 261 2.70 -5.71 -4.74
CA TYR A 261 2.62 -6.00 -6.17
C TYR A 261 3.82 -5.45 -6.93
N LYS A 262 4.17 -4.18 -6.70
CA LYS A 262 5.32 -3.53 -7.32
C LYS A 262 6.62 -4.27 -6.96
N ALA A 263 6.84 -4.60 -5.69
CA ALA A 263 8.01 -5.35 -5.26
C ALA A 263 8.07 -6.74 -5.92
N LEU A 264 6.96 -7.47 -6.00
CA LEU A 264 6.88 -8.77 -6.66
C LEU A 264 7.19 -8.67 -8.16
N MET A 265 6.64 -7.67 -8.85
CA MET A 265 6.91 -7.43 -10.27
C MET A 265 8.38 -7.08 -10.49
N GLU A 266 8.95 -6.20 -9.67
CA GLU A 266 10.34 -5.78 -9.72
C GLU A 266 11.32 -6.97 -9.53
N ILE A 267 11.01 -7.86 -8.57
CA ILE A 267 11.78 -9.08 -8.30
C ILE A 267 11.64 -10.10 -9.44
N THR A 268 10.41 -10.35 -9.92
CA THR A 268 10.16 -11.42 -10.89
C THR A 268 10.54 -11.05 -12.32
N GLU A 269 10.49 -9.77 -12.69
CA GLU A 269 10.76 -9.30 -14.06
C GLU A 269 12.20 -8.80 -14.25
N LYS A 270 13.09 -9.05 -13.28
CA LYS A 270 14.53 -8.70 -13.33
C LYS A 270 14.78 -7.22 -13.63
N LYS A 271 13.90 -6.32 -13.18
CA LYS A 271 14.15 -4.87 -13.26
C LYS A 271 15.16 -4.39 -12.21
N PHE A 272 15.59 -5.25 -11.29
CA PHE A 272 16.54 -4.95 -10.22
C PHE A 272 17.92 -5.60 -10.46
N ASN A 273 18.82 -4.84 -11.07
CA ASN A 273 20.29 -5.01 -10.92
C ASN A 273 20.84 -3.95 -9.93
N ILE A 274 20.03 -3.48 -8.97
CA ILE A 274 20.39 -2.33 -8.11
C ILE A 274 21.29 -2.74 -6.93
N PHE A 275 21.25 -4.01 -6.56
CA PHE A 275 22.09 -4.57 -5.50
C PHE A 275 22.69 -5.83 -6.10
N ASP A 276 24.01 -5.98 -6.11
CA ASP A 276 24.72 -7.17 -6.58
C ASP A 276 24.33 -8.48 -5.82
N ILE A 277 23.29 -8.42 -4.99
CA ILE A 277 22.63 -9.51 -4.29
C ILE A 277 21.87 -10.39 -5.31
N PRO A 278 22.21 -11.69 -5.42
CA PRO A 278 21.55 -12.64 -6.31
C PRO A 278 20.20 -13.11 -5.74
N ILE A 279 19.25 -12.18 -5.63
CA ILE A 279 17.90 -12.41 -5.08
C ILE A 279 17.19 -13.55 -5.82
N ASP A 280 17.37 -13.64 -7.14
CA ASP A 280 16.80 -14.71 -7.95
C ASP A 280 17.29 -16.09 -7.51
N LYS A 281 18.60 -16.23 -7.25
CA LYS A 281 19.17 -17.48 -6.73
C LYS A 281 18.73 -17.78 -5.31
N ILE A 282 18.64 -16.77 -4.45
CA ILE A 282 18.16 -16.92 -3.07
C ILE A 282 16.74 -17.46 -3.07
N ILE A 283 15.84 -16.84 -3.85
CA ILE A 283 14.43 -17.27 -3.96
C ILE A 283 14.33 -18.67 -4.56
N THR A 284 15.01 -18.91 -5.69
CA THR A 284 14.89 -20.20 -6.41
C THR A 284 15.51 -21.36 -5.65
N THR A 285 16.58 -21.16 -4.89
CA THR A 285 17.25 -22.27 -4.19
C THR A 285 16.85 -22.43 -2.73
N GLY A 286 16.27 -21.39 -2.11
CA GLY A 286 16.02 -21.34 -0.67
C GLY A 286 17.31 -21.34 0.18
N LYS A 287 18.48 -21.19 -0.46
CA LYS A 287 19.80 -21.22 0.19
C LYS A 287 20.31 -19.79 0.41
N PHE A 288 21.25 -19.66 1.34
CA PHE A 288 21.94 -18.41 1.66
C PHE A 288 23.43 -18.67 1.92
N GLY A 289 24.28 -17.66 1.72
CA GLY A 289 25.72 -17.70 2.05
C GLY A 289 26.64 -17.95 0.86
N LYS A 290 27.92 -18.26 1.15
CA LYS A 290 29.04 -18.31 0.19
C LYS A 290 28.78 -19.16 -1.07
N ASP A 291 27.87 -20.13 -0.99
CA ASP A 291 27.51 -21.01 -2.11
C ASP A 291 26.77 -20.29 -3.25
N ILE A 292 26.20 -19.10 -3.00
CA ILE A 292 25.41 -18.34 -3.98
C ILE A 292 26.13 -17.05 -4.42
N PHE A 293 26.86 -16.40 -3.52
CA PHE A 293 27.59 -15.17 -3.80
C PHE A 293 28.93 -15.50 -4.46
N SER A 294 29.10 -15.11 -5.74
CA SER A 294 30.40 -15.25 -6.42
C SER A 294 31.42 -14.36 -5.70
N THR A 295 32.50 -14.99 -5.26
CA THR A 295 33.54 -14.52 -4.35
C THR A 295 34.35 -13.28 -4.76
N ASN A 296 33.92 -12.52 -5.76
CA ASN A 296 34.71 -11.43 -6.35
C ASN A 296 34.31 -10.02 -5.91
N GLN A 297 33.34 -9.87 -4.99
CA GLN A 297 32.99 -8.59 -4.36
C GLN A 297 33.23 -8.54 -2.84
N PHE A 298 33.86 -9.57 -2.28
CA PHE A 298 34.48 -9.42 -0.97
C PHE A 298 35.64 -8.45 -1.15
N ILE A 299 35.42 -7.16 -0.85
CA ILE A 299 36.50 -6.20 -0.60
C ILE A 299 37.50 -6.96 0.27
N ASP A 300 38.75 -7.10 -0.20
CA ASP A 300 39.81 -7.85 0.48
C ASP A 300 39.83 -7.50 1.97
N ILE A 301 39.22 -8.39 2.78
CA ILE A 301 39.08 -8.26 4.24
C ILE A 301 40.45 -8.25 4.93
N ALA A 302 41.50 -8.71 4.23
CA ALA A 302 42.88 -8.53 4.65
C ALA A 302 43.22 -7.05 4.97
N TYR A 303 42.50 -6.07 4.41
CA TYR A 303 42.75 -4.65 4.65
C TYR A 303 41.97 -4.05 5.85
N ILE A 304 40.90 -4.72 6.33
CA ILE A 304 40.07 -4.21 7.45
C ILE A 304 40.53 -4.81 8.78
N ASP A 305 40.94 -6.08 8.80
CA ASP A 305 41.40 -6.76 10.02
C ASP A 305 42.71 -6.16 10.59
N GLU A 306 43.47 -5.41 9.78
CA GLU A 306 44.69 -4.70 10.19
C GLU A 306 44.49 -3.21 10.57
N ASN A 307 43.26 -2.66 10.49
CA ASN A 307 43.03 -1.26 10.84
C ASN A 307 42.81 -1.09 12.35
N GLU A 308 43.75 -0.44 13.07
CA GLU A 308 43.64 -0.09 14.50
C GLU A 308 42.29 0.57 14.84
N ARG A 309 41.75 1.36 13.90
CA ARG A 309 40.45 2.03 14.02
C ARG A 309 39.29 1.04 14.17
N TYR A 310 39.28 -0.05 13.41
CA TYR A 310 38.22 -1.07 13.48
C TYR A 310 38.20 -1.74 14.84
N SER A 311 39.36 -2.25 15.28
CA SER A 311 39.52 -2.93 16.56
C SER A 311 39.14 -2.02 17.74
N SER A 312 39.53 -0.74 17.67
CA SER A 312 39.21 0.25 18.70
C SER A 312 37.70 0.52 18.79
N ILE A 313 37.04 0.82 17.67
CA ILE A 313 35.60 1.08 17.63
C ILE A 313 34.82 -0.16 18.05
N LYS A 314 35.19 -1.36 17.57
CA LYS A 314 34.52 -2.60 17.95
C LYS A 314 34.57 -2.81 19.46
N LYS A 315 35.74 -2.66 20.09
CA LYS A 315 35.89 -2.78 21.55
C LYS A 315 35.02 -1.77 22.31
N GLU A 316 34.98 -0.52 21.85
CA GLU A 316 34.13 0.51 22.42
C GLU A 316 32.65 0.12 22.38
N ILE A 317 32.16 -0.31 21.21
CA ILE A 317 30.76 -0.72 21.00
C ILE A 317 30.40 -1.95 21.86
N VAL A 318 31.27 -2.96 21.90
CA VAL A 318 31.08 -4.18 22.71
C VAL A 318 30.93 -3.81 24.19
N ASN A 319 31.81 -2.93 24.68
CA ASN A 319 31.77 -2.48 26.08
C ASN A 319 30.54 -1.62 26.38
N TYR A 320 30.18 -0.69 25.49
CA TYR A 320 29.05 0.21 25.67
C TYR A 320 27.71 -0.54 25.73
N HIS A 321 27.49 -1.52 24.84
CA HIS A 321 26.24 -2.29 24.79
C HIS A 321 26.26 -3.58 25.62
N HIS A 322 27.37 -3.86 26.32
CA HIS A 322 27.59 -5.10 27.07
C HIS A 322 27.29 -6.36 26.25
N LEU A 323 27.85 -6.42 25.03
CA LEU A 323 27.59 -7.53 24.11
C LEU A 323 28.22 -8.83 24.60
N ASN A 324 27.49 -9.93 24.43
CA ASN A 324 28.06 -11.25 24.61
C ASN A 324 28.86 -11.69 23.37
N SER A 325 29.59 -12.80 23.48
CA SER A 325 30.44 -13.33 22.40
C SER A 325 29.67 -13.65 21.10
N SER A 326 28.41 -14.09 21.19
CA SER A 326 27.56 -14.34 20.02
C SER A 326 27.19 -13.04 19.31
N GLN A 327 26.82 -12.00 20.05
CA GLN A 327 26.49 -10.68 19.51
C GLN A 327 27.73 -9.97 18.95
N GLU A 328 28.87 -10.10 19.62
CA GLU A 328 30.14 -9.58 19.12
C GLU A 328 30.53 -10.23 17.79
N ASN A 329 30.36 -11.55 17.65
CA ASN A 329 30.65 -12.25 16.40
C ASN A 329 29.77 -11.78 15.24
N ILE A 330 28.55 -11.29 15.51
CA ILE A 330 27.69 -10.72 14.47
C ILE A 330 28.29 -9.43 13.90
N LEU A 331 28.93 -8.58 14.73
CA LEU A 331 29.58 -7.36 14.25
C LEU A 331 30.68 -7.64 13.23
N ASN A 332 31.42 -8.73 13.43
CA ASN A 332 32.45 -9.17 12.47
C ASN A 332 31.82 -9.66 11.16
N LYS A 333 30.75 -10.45 11.24
CA LYS A 333 30.13 -11.07 10.05
C LYS A 333 29.39 -10.09 9.16
N ILE A 334 28.70 -9.10 9.75
CA ILE A 334 27.80 -8.23 8.99
C ILE A 334 28.51 -7.28 8.01
N LEU A 335 29.82 -7.07 8.19
CA LEU A 335 30.64 -6.31 7.25
C LEU A 335 31.22 -7.17 6.13
N GLN A 336 31.16 -8.49 6.28
CA GLN A 336 31.73 -9.45 5.34
C GLN A 336 30.68 -10.01 4.40
N GLU A 337 29.41 -9.98 4.77
CA GLU A 337 28.31 -10.61 4.03
C GLU A 337 27.36 -9.55 3.45
N GLU A 338 26.96 -9.71 2.20
CA GLU A 338 25.92 -8.88 1.57
C GLU A 338 24.52 -9.17 2.14
N PHE A 339 24.35 -10.37 2.69
CA PHE A 339 23.12 -10.80 3.34
C PHE A 339 23.43 -11.70 4.54
N SER A 340 22.95 -11.30 5.72
CA SER A 340 23.12 -12.06 6.97
C SER A 340 21.78 -12.34 7.64
N LEU A 341 21.61 -13.57 8.12
CA LEU A 341 20.47 -13.95 8.95
C LEU A 341 20.86 -13.97 10.43
N VAL A 342 20.29 -13.06 11.21
CA VAL A 342 20.47 -13.03 12.67
C VAL A 342 19.28 -13.69 13.35
N GLN A 343 19.49 -14.91 13.85
CA GLN A 343 18.48 -15.64 14.61
C GLN A 343 18.74 -15.49 16.12
N GLY A 344 17.66 -15.34 16.89
CA GLY A 344 17.74 -15.35 18.35
C GLY A 344 16.44 -15.86 18.98
N PRO A 345 16.48 -16.71 20.02
CA PRO A 345 15.31 -17.05 20.83
C PRO A 345 14.62 -15.82 21.47
N PRO A 346 13.42 -15.98 22.05
CA PRO A 346 12.78 -14.90 22.83
C PRO A 346 13.71 -14.41 23.95
N GLY A 347 13.80 -13.09 24.14
CA GLY A 347 14.62 -12.49 25.21
C GLY A 347 16.12 -12.36 24.93
N THR A 348 16.66 -12.87 23.81
CA THR A 348 18.13 -12.84 23.54
C THR A 348 18.65 -11.52 22.97
N GLY A 349 17.94 -10.41 23.19
CA GLY A 349 18.43 -9.08 22.86
C GLY A 349 18.54 -8.76 21.36
N LYS A 350 17.75 -9.40 20.47
CA LYS A 350 17.75 -9.12 19.01
C LYS A 350 17.71 -7.63 18.67
N THR A 351 16.78 -6.89 19.30
CA THR A 351 16.68 -5.43 19.11
C THR A 351 17.95 -4.70 19.58
N SER A 352 18.52 -5.09 20.72
CA SER A 352 19.78 -4.53 21.22
C SER A 352 20.95 -4.83 20.28
N THR A 353 21.00 -6.03 19.69
CA THR A 353 21.98 -6.39 18.67
C THR A 353 21.84 -5.51 17.42
N ILE A 354 20.62 -5.28 16.92
CA ILE A 354 20.36 -4.38 15.78
C ILE A 354 20.88 -2.95 16.07
N ILE A 355 20.61 -2.43 17.26
CA ILE A 355 21.10 -1.10 17.68
C ILE A 355 22.62 -1.06 17.70
N SER A 356 23.25 -2.13 18.20
CA SER A 356 24.71 -2.23 18.27
C SER A 356 25.34 -2.30 16.89
N ILE A 357 24.72 -3.02 15.96
CA ILE A 357 25.10 -3.07 14.55
C ILE A 357 25.04 -1.68 13.92
N ILE A 358 23.94 -0.96 14.11
CA ILE A 358 23.75 0.39 13.54
C ILE A 358 24.77 1.36 14.11
N HIS A 359 24.97 1.35 15.43
CA HIS A 359 25.97 2.17 16.10
C HIS A 359 27.37 1.87 15.55
N PHE A 360 27.73 0.59 15.47
CA PHE A 360 29.02 0.15 14.93
C PHE A 360 29.25 0.61 13.49
N TYR A 361 28.29 0.38 12.60
CA TYR A 361 28.42 0.74 11.19
C TYR A 361 28.54 2.25 10.98
N LEU A 362 27.76 3.06 11.71
CA LEU A 362 27.83 4.53 11.61
C LEU A 362 29.12 5.09 12.21
N SER A 363 29.67 4.49 13.27
CA SER A 363 30.98 4.87 13.82
C SER A 363 32.12 4.60 12.84
N LEU A 364 32.02 3.52 12.05
CA LEU A 364 32.97 3.23 10.98
C LEU A 364 32.74 4.14 9.75
N HIS A 365 31.49 4.45 9.44
CA HIS A 365 31.10 5.15 8.21
C HIS A 365 30.17 6.34 8.47
N PRO A 366 30.68 7.46 9.04
CA PRO A 366 29.85 8.56 9.54
C PRO A 366 29.03 9.30 8.47
N PHE A 367 29.40 9.18 7.19
CA PHE A 367 28.70 9.82 6.07
C PHE A 367 27.76 8.88 5.30
N LYS A 368 27.68 7.60 5.71
CA LYS A 368 26.79 6.63 5.09
C LYS A 368 25.41 6.68 5.76
N LYS A 369 24.40 6.21 5.04
CA LYS A 369 23.02 6.11 5.52
C LYS A 369 22.64 4.66 5.64
N ILE A 370 21.84 4.33 6.66
CA ILE A 370 21.27 3.01 6.89
C ILE A 370 19.75 3.14 6.77
N LEU A 371 19.13 2.23 6.01
CA LEU A 371 17.68 2.04 6.02
C LEU A 371 17.34 0.94 7.02
N VAL A 372 16.52 1.27 8.01
CA VAL A 372 16.03 0.32 9.00
C VAL A 372 14.54 0.11 8.77
N CYS A 373 14.15 -1.14 8.49
CA CYS A 373 12.75 -1.52 8.27
C CYS A 373 12.27 -2.42 9.41
N ALA A 374 10.99 -2.29 9.75
CA ALA A 374 10.33 -3.14 10.74
C ALA A 374 8.91 -3.47 10.26
N PRO A 375 8.34 -4.64 10.65
CA PRO A 375 7.01 -5.06 10.21
C PRO A 375 5.88 -4.24 10.84
N SER A 376 6.13 -3.49 11.92
CA SER A 376 5.12 -2.65 12.57
C SER A 376 5.70 -1.34 13.08
N ASN A 377 4.85 -0.32 13.15
CA ASN A 377 5.21 1.00 13.68
C ASN A 377 5.73 0.92 15.12
N TYR A 378 5.11 0.08 15.96
CA TYR A 378 5.57 -0.13 17.34
C TYR A 378 7.04 -0.58 17.41
N VAL A 379 7.45 -1.50 16.54
CA VAL A 379 8.84 -1.99 16.51
C VAL A 379 9.77 -0.91 15.94
N ALA A 380 9.34 -0.17 14.91
CA ALA A 380 10.11 0.95 14.38
C ALA A 380 10.35 2.03 15.44
N ASP A 381 9.30 2.42 16.18
CA ASP A 381 9.36 3.40 17.27
C ASP A 381 10.29 2.94 18.40
N GLU A 382 10.24 1.66 18.76
CA GLU A 382 11.12 1.09 19.79
C GLU A 382 12.59 1.14 19.35
N ILE A 383 12.89 0.81 18.09
CA ILE A 383 14.25 0.93 17.54
C ILE A 383 14.69 2.40 17.55
N TYR A 384 13.84 3.31 17.07
CA TYR A 384 14.13 4.74 17.04
C TYR A 384 14.44 5.31 18.44
N LYS A 385 13.58 5.04 19.43
CA LYS A 385 13.77 5.50 20.82
C LYS A 385 15.09 5.05 21.42
N ARG A 386 15.53 3.84 21.10
CA ARG A 386 16.79 3.32 21.60
C ARG A 386 17.99 3.89 20.84
N LEU A 387 17.90 4.04 19.52
CA LEU A 387 18.94 4.69 18.72
C LEU A 387 19.16 6.14 19.13
N PHE A 388 18.08 6.89 19.39
CA PHE A 388 18.12 8.28 19.86
C PHE A 388 19.02 8.43 21.10
N LYS A 389 18.90 7.51 22.07
CA LYS A 389 19.72 7.51 23.30
C LYS A 389 21.20 7.21 23.06
N VAL A 390 21.51 6.47 22.00
CA VAL A 390 22.87 5.98 21.71
C VAL A 390 23.62 6.96 20.83
N LEU A 391 22.95 7.52 19.83
CA LEU A 391 23.57 8.38 18.81
C LEU A 391 23.45 9.88 19.13
N ASN A 392 22.68 10.27 20.15
CA ASN A 392 22.43 11.67 20.52
C ASN A 392 21.95 12.54 19.33
N ILE A 393 21.11 11.98 18.45
CA ILE A 393 20.54 12.64 17.25
C ILE A 393 19.21 13.28 17.58
#